data_AF-A0A961JXV4-F1
#
_entry.id   AF-A0A961JXV4-F1
#
_cell.length_a   1.000
_cell.length_b   1.000
_cell.length_c   1.000
_cell.angle_alpha   90.00
_cell.angle_beta   90.00
_cell.angle_gamma   90.00
#
_symmetry.space_group_name_H-M   'P 1'
#
loop_
_entity.id
_entity.type
_entity.pdbx_description
1 polymer ?
#
loop_
_entity_poly.entity_id
_entity_poly.type
_entity_poly.pdbx_seq_one_letter_code
_entity_poly.pdbx_strand_id
1 'polypeptide(L)' 'MKTIARSLALAAVLAAGTASIAGAETLGQKLASGKISEAAFTQLIAHTGLTPAEASGKTVNEVLHIRADND' A
#
# COMPACT_ATOMS: atom_id res chain seq x y z
N MET A 1 -32.72 -3.53 -44.15
CA MET A 1 -32.48 -3.03 -42.77
C MET A 1 -31.13 -3.57 -42.32
N LYS A 2 -30.13 -2.71 -42.12
CA LYS A 2 -28.74 -3.08 -41.85
C LYS A 2 -28.40 -2.68 -40.42
N THR A 3 -28.47 -3.63 -39.49
CA THR A 3 -28.22 -3.46 -38.06
C THR A 3 -26.74 -3.60 -37.77
N ILE A 4 -26.00 -2.47 -37.76
CA ILE A 4 -24.66 -2.41 -37.17
C ILE A 4 -24.48 -1.03 -36.52
N ALA A 5 -24.76 -0.92 -35.23
CA ALA A 5 -24.23 0.13 -34.38
C ALA A 5 -24.16 -0.43 -32.96
N ARG A 6 -23.05 -1.08 -32.62
CA ARG A 6 -21.86 -0.44 -32.03
C ARG A 6 -22.02 -0.33 -30.52
N SER A 7 -21.66 -1.45 -29.91
CA SER A 7 -21.42 -1.75 -28.50
C SER A 7 -20.34 -0.86 -27.85
N LEU A 8 -20.36 0.45 -28.07
CA LEU A 8 -19.27 1.38 -27.70
C LEU A 8 -19.60 2.18 -26.43
N ALA A 9 -20.17 1.53 -25.41
CA ALA A 9 -20.50 2.18 -24.13
C ALA A 9 -19.80 1.53 -22.92
N LEU A 10 -18.78 0.69 -23.13
CA LEU A 10 -18.09 -0.02 -22.06
C LEU A 10 -16.61 0.40 -21.85
N ALA A 11 -16.12 1.40 -22.58
CA ALA A 11 -14.71 1.78 -22.54
C ALA A 11 -14.38 2.97 -21.60
N ALA A 12 -15.35 3.59 -20.94
CA ALA A 12 -15.14 4.84 -20.19
C ALA A 12 -15.04 4.70 -18.65
N VAL A 13 -15.37 3.53 -18.06
CA VAL A 13 -15.37 3.36 -16.59
C VAL A 13 -14.05 2.77 -16.05
N LEU A 14 -13.10 2.41 -16.92
CA LEU A 14 -11.85 1.79 -16.48
C LEU A 14 -10.63 2.71 -16.49
N ALA A 15 -10.83 4.03 -16.59
CA ALA A 15 -9.74 5.01 -16.54
C ALA A 15 -9.56 5.70 -15.17
N ALA A 16 -10.46 5.45 -14.19
CA ALA A 16 -10.36 6.05 -12.86
C ALA A 16 -9.78 5.10 -11.79
N GLY A 17 -9.45 3.85 -12.15
CA GLY A 17 -9.21 2.77 -11.18
C GLY A 17 -7.76 2.32 -10.98
N THR A 18 -6.80 2.81 -11.76
CA THR A 18 -5.41 2.29 -11.73
C THR A 18 -4.37 3.36 -11.48
N ALA A 19 -4.64 4.25 -10.53
CA ALA A 19 -3.58 4.81 -9.68
C ALA A 19 -3.27 3.86 -8.51
N SER A 20 -3.21 2.55 -8.77
CA SER A 20 -2.54 1.63 -7.86
C SER A 20 -1.05 1.85 -8.07
N ILE A 21 -0.51 2.82 -7.34
CA ILE A 21 0.93 2.98 -7.13
C ILE A 21 1.38 1.68 -6.47
N ALA A 22 1.83 0.75 -7.31
CA ALA A 22 2.45 -0.47 -6.88
C ALA A 22 3.73 -0.10 -6.11
N GLY A 23 3.72 -0.30 -4.80
CA GLY A 23 4.94 -0.57 -4.04
C GLY A 23 5.54 0.54 -3.17
N ALA A 24 4.87 1.67 -2.93
CA ALA A 24 5.42 2.76 -2.10
C ALA A 24 4.55 3.11 -0.88
N GLU A 25 3.60 2.27 -0.49
CA GLU A 25 2.77 2.56 0.68
C GLU A 25 3.59 2.44 1.97
N THR A 26 3.67 3.54 2.71
CA THR A 26 4.35 3.56 4.01
C THR A 26 3.55 2.79 5.05
N LEU A 27 4.20 2.40 6.14
CA LEU A 27 3.53 1.73 7.25
C LEU A 27 2.38 2.56 7.83
N GLY A 28 2.56 3.89 7.92
CA GLY A 28 1.49 4.80 8.36
C GLY A 28 0.31 4.79 7.41
N GLN A 29 0.55 4.75 6.09
CA GLN A 29 -0.51 4.64 5.09
C GLN A 29 -1.23 3.29 5.18
N LYS A 30 -0.50 2.19 5.40
CA LYS A 30 -1.09 0.87 5.60
C LYS A 30 -1.90 0.76 6.88
N LEU A 31 -1.47 1.46 7.94
CA LEU A 31 -2.21 1.53 9.21
C LEU A 31 -3.50 2.33 9.02
N ALA A 32 -3.40 3.51 8.40
CA ALA A 32 -4.55 4.37 8.10
C ALA A 32 -5.55 3.72 7.13
N SER A 33 -5.07 2.89 6.19
CA SER A 33 -5.92 2.15 5.27
C SER A 33 -6.48 0.85 5.88
N GLY A 34 -6.18 0.53 7.14
CA GLY A 34 -6.57 -0.71 7.81
C GLY A 34 -5.97 -1.98 7.21
N LYS A 35 -4.90 -1.87 6.40
CA LYS A 35 -4.19 -3.00 5.79
C LYS A 35 -3.28 -3.72 6.80
N ILE A 36 -2.92 -3.04 7.90
CA ILE A 36 -2.23 -3.62 9.06
C ILE A 36 -2.89 -3.12 10.34
N SER A 37 -2.84 -3.93 11.39
CA SER A 37 -3.30 -3.55 12.74
C SER A 37 -2.20 -2.81 13.49
N GLU A 38 -2.55 -1.96 14.46
CA GLU A 38 -1.59 -1.29 15.36
C GLU A 38 -0.67 -2.29 16.08
N ALA A 39 -1.19 -3.46 16.45
CA ALA A 39 -0.39 -4.51 17.06
C ALA A 39 0.68 -5.05 16.09
N ALA A 40 0.32 -5.24 14.82
CA ALA A 40 1.25 -5.68 13.79
C ALA A 40 2.28 -4.59 13.46
N PHE A 41 1.87 -3.32 13.45
CA PHE A 41 2.79 -2.18 13.30
C PHE A 41 3.81 -2.13 14.44
N THR A 42 3.35 -2.19 15.69
CA THR A 42 4.20 -2.20 16.89
C THR A 42 5.16 -3.38 16.89
N GLN A 43 4.66 -4.57 16.54
CA GLN A 43 5.50 -5.75 16.41
C GLN A 43 6.53 -5.59 15.31
N LEU A 44 6.20 -4.97 14.17
CA LEU A 44 7.12 -4.82 13.06
C LEU A 44 8.30 -3.89 13.41
N ILE A 45 8.01 -2.79 14.11
CA ILE A 45 9.02 -1.82 14.55
C ILE A 45 9.77 -2.30 15.81
N ALA A 46 9.24 -3.30 16.51
CA ALA A 46 9.94 -3.90 17.64
C ALA A 46 11.30 -4.40 17.18
N HIS A 47 12.33 -4.14 17.99
CA HIS A 47 13.73 -4.48 17.72
C HIS A 47 14.42 -3.71 16.59
N THR A 48 13.75 -2.74 15.95
CA THR A 48 14.39 -1.86 14.96
C THR A 48 15.02 -0.60 15.57
N GLY A 49 14.71 -0.30 16.84
CA GLY A 49 15.10 0.95 17.49
C GLY A 49 14.38 2.20 16.97
N LEU A 50 13.50 2.07 15.98
CA LEU A 50 12.76 3.19 15.40
C LEU A 50 11.60 3.62 16.30
N THR A 51 11.34 4.94 16.32
CA THR A 51 10.11 5.46 16.90
C THR A 51 8.90 5.21 15.97
N PRO A 52 7.67 5.14 16.50
CA PRO A 52 6.46 5.00 15.69
C PRO A 52 6.32 6.07 14.59
N ALA A 53 6.75 7.30 14.88
CA ALA A 53 6.72 8.40 13.93
C ALA A 53 7.68 8.16 12.75
N GLU A 54 8.91 7.70 13.03
CA GLU A 54 9.90 7.41 11.99
C GLU A 54 9.53 6.18 11.17
N ALA A 55 9.01 5.14 11.81
CA ALA A 55 8.56 3.95 11.12
C ALA A 55 7.33 4.22 10.23
N SER A 56 6.46 5.16 10.61
CA SER A 56 5.28 5.52 9.81
C SER A 56 5.63 6.10 8.44
N GLY A 57 6.81 6.72 8.30
CA GLY A 57 7.34 7.23 7.04
C GLY A 57 8.08 6.17 6.20
N LYS A 58 8.38 5.00 6.76
CA LYS A 58 9.09 3.92 6.08
C LYS A 58 8.12 2.91 5.49
N THR A 59 8.54 2.25 4.42
CA THR A 59 7.83 1.09 3.88
C THR A 59 8.03 -0.12 4.78
N VAL A 60 7.14 -1.11 4.65
CA VAL A 60 7.27 -2.39 5.37
C VAL A 60 8.60 -3.06 5.04
N ASN A 61 9.05 -2.97 3.78
CA ASN A 61 10.27 -3.63 3.32
C ASN A 61 11.51 -3.00 3.94
N GLU A 62 11.56 -1.67 4.05
CA GLU A 62 12.66 -0.97 4.75
C GLU A 62 12.72 -1.33 6.24
N VAL A 63 11.57 -1.39 6.92
CA VAL A 63 11.55 -1.77 8.34
C VAL A 63 11.96 -3.22 8.56
N LEU A 64 11.54 -4.13 7.67
CA LEU A 64 12.01 -5.52 7.69
C LEU A 64 13.52 -5.63 7.45
N HIS A 65 14.07 -4.82 6.55
CA HIS A 65 15.50 -4.80 6.28
C HIS A 65 16.29 -4.31 7.50
N ILE A 66 15.83 -3.24 8.16
CA ILE A 66 16.45 -2.73 9.40
C ILE A 66 16.35 -3.79 10.50
N ARG A 67 15.21 -4.45 10.65
CA ARG A 67 15.04 -5.49 11.66
C ARG A 67 15.98 -6.67 11.44
N ALA A 68 16.12 -7.14 10.20
CA ALA A 68 16.98 -8.26 9.85
C ALA A 68 18.48 -7.95 10.04
N ASP A 69 18.87 -6.67 9.93
CA ASP A 69 20.24 -6.20 10.20
C ASP A 69 20.54 -6.12 11.72
N ASN A 70 19.51 -6.03 12.57
CA ASN A 70 19.63 -5.93 14.03
C ASN A 70 19.53 -7.30 14.75
N ASP A 71 19.38 -8.41 14.02
CA ASP A 71 19.37 -9.80 14.53
C ASP A 71 20.74 -10.46 14.37
#